data_AF-A0A369QRN3-F1
#
_entry.id   AF-A0A369QRN3-F1
#
_cell.length_a   1.000
_cell.length_b   1.000
_cell.length_c   1.000
_cell.angle_alpha   90.00
_cell.angle_beta   90.00
_cell.angle_gamma   90.00
#
_symmetry.space_group_name_H-M   'P 1'
#
loop_
_entity.id
_entity.type
_entity.pdbx_description
1 polymer ?
#
loop_
_entity_poly.entity_id
_entity_poly.type
_entity_poly.pdbx_seq_one_letter_code
_entity_poly.pdbx_strand_id
1 'polypeptide(L)'
;MRSPGRRPLAVAALLAALLGGCTPVAGPGQNAADSASASIWRARNTMQVAPDPQRPNTAAVISRAQAGPSDFWCAAGDYAIRRLGASPTDRVYILRGQGPSPVSFGRSAVTFTTEPPPELADGPRPGPETGYGLSLDTPGFNLRAAQARGYCPDSLRKFGFGLRL
;
A
#
# COMPACT_ATOMS: atom_id res chain seq x y z
N MET A 1 68.27 -6.00 29.18
CA MET A 1 69.27 -6.01 28.08
C MET A 1 69.08 -4.74 27.27
N ARG A 2 70.16 -3.99 27.07
CA ARG A 2 70.20 -2.60 26.60
C ARG A 2 70.95 -2.57 25.25
N SER A 3 70.59 -1.59 24.42
CA SER A 3 71.31 -1.10 23.21
C SER A 3 71.11 -1.88 21.91
N PRO A 4 71.47 -1.29 20.74
CA PRO A 4 71.21 0.08 20.25
C PRO A 4 70.91 0.07 18.71
N GLY A 5 70.73 1.24 18.08
CA GLY A 5 71.06 1.34 16.64
C GLY A 5 70.27 2.35 15.83
N ARG A 6 70.87 3.53 15.62
CA ARG A 6 70.38 4.60 14.74
C ARG A 6 70.62 4.25 13.25
N ARG A 7 69.65 4.66 12.42
CA ARG A 7 69.65 5.16 11.01
C ARG A 7 71.04 5.45 10.39
N PRO A 8 71.28 5.43 9.05
CA PRO A 8 70.41 6.04 8.01
C PRO A 8 70.56 5.53 6.54
N LEU A 9 69.97 6.32 5.63
CA LEU A 9 70.29 6.57 4.20
C LEU A 9 69.45 5.87 3.11
N ALA A 10 68.78 6.77 2.38
CA ALA A 10 67.97 6.59 1.19
C ALA A 10 68.79 6.15 -0.03
N VAL A 11 68.16 5.40 -0.94
CA VAL A 11 68.49 5.45 -2.38
C VAL A 11 67.23 5.23 -3.21
N ALA A 12 66.98 6.22 -4.06
CA ALA A 12 66.37 6.23 -5.40
C ALA A 12 64.99 5.61 -5.66
N ALA A 13 64.15 6.50 -6.18
CA ALA A 13 62.90 6.25 -6.88
C ALA A 13 63.09 5.39 -8.13
N LEU A 14 62.06 4.58 -8.44
CA LEU A 14 61.69 4.24 -9.81
C LEU A 14 60.18 4.47 -9.94
N LEU A 15 59.85 5.52 -10.69
CA LEU A 15 58.51 5.76 -11.22
C LEU A 15 58.12 4.60 -12.15
N ALA A 16 56.98 4.00 -11.89
CA ALA A 16 56.20 3.33 -12.93
C ALA A 16 54.77 3.90 -12.86
N ALA A 17 54.50 4.88 -13.71
CA ALA A 17 53.16 5.33 -14.00
C ALA A 17 52.43 4.21 -14.75
N LEU A 18 51.42 3.61 -14.12
CA LEU A 18 50.42 2.81 -14.81
C LEU A 18 49.08 3.55 -14.70
N LEU A 19 48.76 4.26 -15.79
CA LEU A 19 47.40 4.65 -16.13
C LEU A 19 46.59 3.38 -16.37
N GLY A 20 45.77 2.97 -15.41
CA GLY A 20 44.88 1.83 -15.50
C GLY A 20 43.55 2.19 -14.85
N GLY A 21 42.50 2.32 -15.66
CA GLY A 21 41.25 3.01 -15.33
C GLY A 21 40.54 2.55 -14.06
N CYS A 22 39.78 3.48 -13.48
CA CYS A 22 38.64 3.17 -12.62
C CYS A 22 37.66 2.29 -13.41
N THR A 23 37.82 0.98 -13.36
CA THR A 23 36.78 0.06 -13.82
C THR A 23 35.79 -0.08 -12.66
N PRO A 24 34.53 0.33 -12.82
CA PRO A 24 33.52 0.01 -11.82
C PRO A 24 33.41 -1.51 -11.76
N VAL A 25 33.69 -2.08 -10.60
CA VAL A 25 33.44 -3.50 -10.33
C VAL A 25 31.93 -3.72 -10.44
N ALA A 26 31.51 -4.29 -11.57
CA ALA A 26 30.15 -4.73 -11.80
C ALA A 26 29.90 -5.94 -10.89
N GLY A 27 29.37 -5.69 -9.69
CA GLY A 27 28.77 -6.73 -8.87
C GLY A 27 27.56 -7.33 -9.58
N PRO A 28 27.30 -8.64 -9.46
CA PRO A 28 26.13 -9.25 -10.06
C PRO A 28 24.85 -8.76 -9.36
N GLY A 29 23.93 -8.20 -10.14
CA GLY A 29 22.50 -8.29 -9.88
C GLY A 29 21.89 -7.31 -8.88
N GLN A 30 22.15 -6.01 -9.01
CA GLN A 30 21.10 -5.04 -8.67
C GLN A 30 20.06 -5.12 -9.79
N ASN A 31 19.16 -6.11 -9.69
CA ASN A 31 17.89 -5.95 -10.37
C ASN A 31 17.33 -4.65 -9.83
N ALA A 32 17.20 -3.65 -10.69
CA ALA A 32 16.16 -2.67 -10.53
C ALA A 32 14.87 -3.50 -10.43
N ALA A 33 14.51 -3.89 -9.21
CA ALA A 33 13.13 -4.01 -8.85
C ALA A 33 12.63 -2.58 -9.05
N ASP A 34 12.27 -2.28 -10.29
CA ASP A 34 11.36 -1.22 -10.62
C ASP A 34 10.32 -1.27 -9.52
N SER A 35 10.37 -0.26 -8.65
CA SER A 35 9.31 -0.08 -7.68
C SER A 35 8.11 0.16 -8.55
N ALA A 36 7.36 -0.91 -8.82
CA ALA A 36 6.10 -0.90 -9.51
C ALA A 36 5.25 0.04 -8.67
N SER A 37 5.28 1.30 -9.05
CA SER A 37 4.53 2.34 -8.39
C SER A 37 3.10 1.99 -8.72
N ALA A 38 2.44 1.32 -7.78
CA ALA A 38 1.05 0.96 -7.92
C ALA A 38 0.29 2.27 -8.14
N SER A 39 -0.06 2.54 -9.40
CA SER A 39 -0.70 3.78 -9.80
C SER A 39 -1.96 3.94 -8.96
N ILE A 40 -2.12 5.10 -8.33
CA ILE A 40 -3.30 5.39 -7.52
C ILE A 40 -4.54 5.27 -8.42
N TRP A 41 -5.38 4.29 -8.11
CA TRP A 41 -6.62 4.05 -8.82
C TRP A 41 -7.71 4.95 -8.25
N ARG A 42 -8.65 5.39 -9.10
CA ARG A 42 -9.79 6.21 -8.70
C ARG A 42 -11.08 5.40 -8.78
N ALA A 43 -11.72 5.23 -7.64
CA ALA A 43 -13.07 4.67 -7.56
C ALA A 43 -14.07 5.60 -8.23
N ARG A 44 -15.24 5.08 -8.61
CA ARG A 44 -16.31 5.93 -9.19
C ARG A 44 -16.70 7.09 -8.28
N ASN A 45 -16.69 6.90 -6.97
CA ASN A 45 -16.94 7.97 -5.99
C ASN A 45 -15.76 8.93 -5.82
N THR A 46 -14.77 8.89 -6.72
CA THR A 46 -13.55 9.71 -6.78
C THR A 46 -12.58 9.53 -5.61
N MET A 47 -12.85 8.60 -4.69
CA MET A 47 -11.88 8.20 -3.68
C MET A 47 -10.66 7.54 -4.33
N GLN A 48 -9.51 7.78 -3.71
CA GLN A 48 -8.24 7.23 -4.16
C GLN A 48 -8.02 5.87 -3.50
N VAL A 49 -7.59 4.90 -4.29
CA VAL A 49 -7.28 3.54 -3.86
C VAL A 49 -5.84 3.26 -4.28
N ALA A 50 -4.99 2.97 -3.31
CA ALA A 50 -3.59 2.66 -3.50
C ALA A 50 -3.40 1.14 -3.42
N PRO A 51 -3.17 0.44 -4.55
CA PRO A 51 -2.88 -0.98 -4.53
C PRO A 51 -1.61 -1.28 -3.74
N ASP A 52 -1.58 -2.41 -3.04
CA ASP A 52 -0.36 -2.90 -2.38
C ASP A 52 0.55 -3.55 -3.44
N PRO A 53 1.79 -3.07 -3.65
CA PRO A 53 2.69 -3.63 -4.65
C PRO A 53 3.19 -5.04 -4.31
N GLN A 54 3.09 -5.47 -3.04
CA GLN A 54 3.50 -6.79 -2.58
C GLN A 54 2.33 -7.77 -2.44
N ARG A 55 1.08 -7.27 -2.37
CA ARG A 55 -0.14 -8.09 -2.23
C ARG A 55 -1.17 -7.71 -3.29
N PRO A 56 -1.29 -8.43 -4.42
CA PRO A 56 -2.10 -8.02 -5.58
C PRO A 56 -3.59 -7.86 -5.28
N ASN A 57 -4.11 -8.59 -4.28
CA ASN A 57 -5.51 -8.57 -3.86
C ASN A 57 -5.81 -7.59 -2.73
N THR A 58 -4.83 -6.74 -2.36
CA THR A 58 -4.89 -5.80 -1.26
C THR A 58 -4.75 -4.36 -1.75
N ALA A 59 -5.51 -3.43 -1.18
CA ALA A 59 -5.38 -2.01 -1.47
C ALA A 59 -5.83 -1.12 -0.30
N ALA A 60 -5.17 0.03 -0.14
CA ALA A 60 -5.55 1.05 0.82
C ALA A 60 -6.49 2.10 0.19
N VAL A 61 -7.70 2.23 0.72
CA VAL A 61 -8.62 3.32 0.37
C VAL A 61 -8.26 4.55 1.20
N ILE A 62 -7.87 5.63 0.54
CA ILE A 62 -7.36 6.83 1.21
C ILE A 62 -8.51 7.77 1.56
N SER A 63 -8.56 8.18 2.83
CA SER A 63 -9.57 9.09 3.36
C SER A 63 -9.63 10.41 2.62
N ARG A 64 -10.85 10.92 2.44
CA ARG A 64 -11.16 12.23 1.87
C ARG A 64 -11.98 13.01 2.90
N ALA A 65 -11.90 14.34 2.87
CA ALA A 65 -12.79 15.19 3.66
C ALA A 65 -14.27 14.76 3.49
N GLN A 66 -14.98 14.72 4.62
CA GLN A 66 -16.37 14.26 4.74
C GLN A 66 -16.60 12.76 4.45
N ALA A 67 -15.63 11.96 4.02
CA ALA A 67 -15.85 10.54 3.75
C ALA A 67 -16.21 9.77 5.03
N GLY A 68 -17.28 8.99 4.96
CA GLY A 68 -17.72 8.09 6.03
C GLY A 68 -17.62 6.61 5.62
N PRO A 69 -18.01 5.67 6.48
CA PRO A 69 -17.86 4.23 6.23
C PRO A 69 -18.41 3.75 4.88
N SER A 70 -19.62 4.20 4.50
CA SER A 70 -20.23 3.83 3.21
C SER A 70 -19.40 4.26 1.99
N ASP A 71 -18.67 5.38 2.09
CA ASP A 71 -17.81 5.87 1.01
C ASP A 71 -16.59 4.97 0.82
N PHE A 72 -15.96 4.54 1.93
CA PHE A 72 -14.86 3.59 1.90
C PHE A 72 -15.29 2.23 1.34
N TRP A 73 -16.42 1.71 1.80
CA TRP A 73 -16.97 0.44 1.29
C TRP A 73 -17.39 0.53 -0.17
N CYS A 74 -17.93 1.65 -0.64
CA CYS A 74 -18.14 1.87 -2.07
C CYS A 74 -16.82 1.78 -2.85
N ALA A 75 -15.79 2.50 -2.42
CA ALA A 75 -14.50 2.51 -3.11
C ALA A 75 -13.83 1.14 -3.13
N ALA A 76 -13.87 0.41 -2.01
CA ALA A 76 -13.34 -0.94 -1.88
C ALA A 76 -14.10 -1.95 -2.77
N GLY A 77 -15.44 -1.92 -2.74
CA GLY A 77 -16.26 -2.79 -3.59
C GLY A 77 -16.13 -2.48 -5.08
N ASP A 78 -16.02 -1.21 -5.44
CA ASP A 78 -15.77 -0.80 -6.83
C ASP A 78 -14.39 -1.27 -7.31
N TYR A 79 -13.36 -1.13 -6.48
CA TYR A 79 -12.00 -1.61 -6.77
C TYR A 79 -11.98 -3.13 -6.93
N ALA A 80 -12.57 -3.88 -5.99
CA ALA A 80 -12.63 -5.33 -6.06
C ALA A 80 -13.27 -5.82 -7.36
N ILE A 81 -14.44 -5.28 -7.72
CA ILE A 81 -15.15 -5.74 -8.93
C ILE A 81 -14.50 -5.24 -10.22
N ARG A 82 -14.15 -3.95 -10.32
CA ARG A 82 -13.71 -3.35 -11.59
C ARG A 82 -12.21 -3.45 -11.84
N ARG A 83 -11.40 -3.48 -10.79
CA ARG A 83 -9.94 -3.51 -10.92
C ARG A 83 -9.37 -4.90 -10.70
N LEU A 84 -9.86 -5.63 -9.69
CA LEU A 84 -9.41 -6.99 -9.39
C LEU A 84 -10.21 -8.08 -10.13
N GLY A 85 -11.41 -7.76 -10.64
CA GLY A 85 -12.26 -8.74 -11.31
C GLY A 85 -12.95 -9.72 -10.36
N ALA A 86 -13.08 -9.37 -9.07
CA ALA A 86 -13.77 -10.19 -8.09
C ALA A 86 -15.24 -10.41 -8.46
N SER A 87 -15.74 -11.63 -8.21
CA SER A 87 -17.15 -11.94 -8.35
C SER A 87 -17.99 -11.09 -7.38
N PRO A 88 -19.22 -10.70 -7.76
CA PRO A 88 -20.14 -10.01 -6.85
C PRO A 88 -20.35 -10.72 -5.49
N THR A 89 -20.21 -12.05 -5.46
CA THR A 89 -20.35 -12.88 -4.25
C THR A 89 -19.10 -12.98 -3.39
N ASP A 90 -17.93 -12.67 -3.97
CA ASP A 90 -16.66 -12.69 -3.26
C ASP A 90 -16.66 -11.64 -2.15
N ARG A 91 -15.78 -11.81 -1.17
CA ARG A 91 -15.80 -11.01 0.04
C ARG A 91 -14.64 -10.03 0.05
N VAL A 92 -14.90 -8.84 0.54
CA VAL A 92 -13.93 -7.76 0.75
C VAL A 92 -13.80 -7.58 2.25
N TYR A 93 -12.58 -7.72 2.75
CA TYR A 93 -12.23 -7.71 4.17
C TYR A 93 -11.43 -6.47 4.51
N ILE A 94 -11.58 -5.94 5.72
CA ILE A 94 -10.61 -5.02 6.31
C ILE A 94 -9.38 -5.83 6.71
N LEU A 95 -8.26 -5.63 6.03
CA LEU A 95 -6.95 -6.17 6.43
C LEU A 95 -6.35 -5.33 7.56
N ARG A 96 -6.48 -4.00 7.46
CA ARG A 96 -6.03 -3.06 8.48
C ARG A 96 -7.07 -1.96 8.61
N GLY A 97 -7.49 -1.72 9.85
CA GLY A 97 -8.42 -0.64 10.20
C GLY A 97 -7.88 0.75 9.88
N GLN A 98 -8.66 1.77 10.18
CA GLN A 98 -8.29 3.15 9.89
C GLN A 98 -6.97 3.53 10.56
N GLY A 99 -6.02 3.97 9.76
CA GLY A 99 -4.69 4.38 10.23
C GLY A 99 -3.99 5.28 9.22
N PRO A 100 -2.71 5.62 9.43
CA PRO A 100 -1.94 6.42 8.47
C PRO A 100 -1.93 5.81 7.07
N SER A 101 -2.10 6.64 6.04
CA SER A 101 -2.03 6.19 4.65
C SER A 101 -0.61 5.78 4.28
N PRO A 102 -0.42 4.63 3.60
CA PRO A 102 0.90 4.17 3.16
C PRO A 102 1.52 5.06 2.08
N VAL A 103 0.73 5.89 1.40
CA VAL A 103 1.16 6.65 0.21
C VAL A 103 0.79 8.15 0.27
N SER A 104 0.16 8.62 1.35
CA SER A 104 -0.23 10.03 1.48
C SER A 104 -0.03 10.53 2.90
N PHE A 105 1.03 11.31 3.11
CA PHE A 105 1.33 11.90 4.40
C PHE A 105 0.15 12.76 4.91
N GLY A 106 -0.15 12.66 6.21
CA GLY A 106 -1.22 13.42 6.87
C GLY A 106 -2.65 12.96 6.56
N ARG A 107 -2.84 11.91 5.74
CA ARG A 107 -4.17 11.32 5.47
C ARG A 107 -4.29 9.95 6.10
N SER A 108 -5.49 9.60 6.57
CA SER A 108 -5.79 8.23 6.97
C SER A 108 -6.17 7.35 5.77
N ALA A 109 -6.09 6.05 5.94
CA ALA A 109 -6.55 5.04 5.00
C ALA A 109 -7.06 3.79 5.73
N VAL A 110 -7.89 3.02 5.06
CA VAL A 110 -8.31 1.67 5.49
C VAL A 110 -7.81 0.70 4.43
N THR A 111 -7.15 -0.37 4.87
CA THR A 111 -6.61 -1.38 3.93
C THR A 111 -7.60 -2.52 3.80
N PHE A 112 -8.02 -2.78 2.57
CA PHE A 112 -8.93 -3.87 2.23
C PHE A 112 -8.21 -4.97 1.47
N THR A 113 -8.70 -6.20 1.57
CA THR A 113 -8.24 -7.34 0.78
C THR A 113 -9.41 -8.22 0.35
N THR A 114 -9.26 -8.89 -0.80
CA THR A 114 -10.15 -10.01 -1.21
C THR A 114 -9.55 -11.37 -0.86
N GLU A 115 -8.31 -11.39 -0.41
CA GLU A 115 -7.57 -12.57 0.03
C GLU A 115 -7.07 -12.29 1.47
N PRO A 116 -7.93 -12.52 2.48
CA PRO A 116 -7.56 -12.31 3.87
C PRO A 116 -6.61 -13.43 4.34
N PRO A 117 -5.72 -13.15 5.31
CA PRO A 117 -5.01 -14.21 5.99
C PRO A 117 -5.99 -15.08 6.82
N PRO A 118 -5.64 -16.33 7.16
CA PRO A 118 -6.58 -17.28 7.77
C PRO A 118 -7.27 -16.77 9.03
N GLU A 119 -6.57 -16.02 9.86
CA GLU A 119 -7.09 -15.44 11.11
C GLU A 119 -8.21 -14.40 10.91
N LEU A 120 -8.36 -13.86 9.69
CA LEU A 120 -9.40 -12.88 9.35
C LEU A 120 -10.52 -13.47 8.47
N ALA A 121 -10.39 -14.71 8.01
CA ALA A 121 -11.32 -15.32 7.04
C ALA A 121 -12.76 -15.42 7.59
N ASP A 122 -12.88 -15.70 8.89
CA ASP A 122 -14.15 -15.80 9.63
C ASP A 122 -14.50 -14.52 10.41
N GLY A 123 -13.94 -13.38 10.01
CA GLY A 123 -14.17 -12.11 10.67
C GLY A 123 -15.64 -11.63 10.62
N PRO A 124 -15.97 -10.64 11.48
CA PRO A 124 -17.34 -10.19 11.73
C PRO A 124 -18.03 -9.65 10.48
N ARG A 125 -19.37 -9.69 10.49
CA ARG A 125 -20.23 -9.36 9.34
C ARG A 125 -21.45 -8.62 9.88
N PRO A 126 -21.98 -7.59 9.21
CA PRO A 126 -23.20 -6.93 9.67
C PRO A 126 -24.31 -7.96 9.95
N GLY A 127 -24.88 -7.90 11.14
CA GLY A 127 -25.87 -8.89 11.58
C GLY A 127 -26.28 -8.71 13.04
N PRO A 128 -27.17 -9.57 13.56
CA PRO A 128 -27.70 -9.46 14.91
C PRO A 128 -26.63 -9.45 16.01
N GLU A 129 -25.53 -10.18 15.81
CA GLU A 129 -24.48 -10.35 16.82
C GLU A 129 -23.48 -9.20 16.87
N THR A 130 -23.23 -8.53 15.74
CA THR A 130 -22.21 -7.47 15.63
C THR A 130 -22.80 -6.08 15.35
N GLY A 131 -24.13 -5.99 15.21
CA GLY A 131 -24.83 -4.83 14.70
C GLY A 131 -24.77 -4.70 13.17
N TYR A 132 -25.60 -3.80 12.63
CA TYR A 132 -25.73 -3.54 11.20
C TYR A 132 -24.87 -2.37 10.68
N GLY A 133 -24.04 -1.79 11.55
CA GLY A 133 -23.15 -0.70 11.20
C GLY A 133 -21.99 -1.15 10.29
N LEU A 134 -21.46 -0.22 9.51
CA LEU A 134 -20.26 -0.44 8.69
C LEU A 134 -19.01 -0.08 9.49
N SER A 135 -18.17 -1.08 9.78
CA SER A 135 -16.88 -0.84 10.43
C SER A 135 -15.84 -0.31 9.44
N LEU A 136 -14.90 0.49 9.95
CA LEU A 136 -13.63 0.85 9.29
C LEU A 136 -12.41 0.47 10.13
N ASP A 137 -12.61 0.02 11.38
CA ASP A 137 -11.55 -0.14 12.37
C ASP A 137 -11.30 -1.60 12.74
N THR A 138 -12.28 -2.49 12.48
CA THR A 138 -12.25 -3.90 12.90
C THR A 138 -11.59 -4.76 11.82
N PRO A 139 -10.36 -5.29 12.01
CA PRO A 139 -9.76 -6.23 11.07
C PRO A 139 -10.64 -7.48 10.92
N GLY A 140 -10.71 -8.01 9.71
CA GLY A 140 -11.57 -9.14 9.36
C GLY A 140 -13.03 -8.78 9.15
N PHE A 141 -13.51 -7.59 9.55
CA PHE A 141 -14.86 -7.15 9.18
C PHE A 141 -14.98 -7.10 7.66
N ASN A 142 -16.10 -7.59 7.14
CA ASN A 142 -16.18 -7.87 5.71
C ASN A 142 -17.61 -7.79 5.16
N LEU A 143 -17.70 -7.58 3.86
CA LEU A 143 -18.94 -7.56 3.08
C LEU A 143 -18.76 -8.35 1.78
N ARG A 144 -19.85 -8.78 1.16
CA ARG A 144 -19.79 -9.21 -0.25
C ARG A 144 -19.41 -8.01 -1.12
N ALA A 145 -18.64 -8.22 -2.18
CA ALA A 145 -18.19 -7.17 -3.08
C ALA A 145 -19.38 -6.39 -3.68
N ALA A 146 -20.47 -7.08 -4.02
CA ALA A 146 -21.72 -6.47 -4.45
C ALA A 146 -22.35 -5.57 -3.39
N GLN A 147 -22.38 -6.03 -2.13
CA GLN A 147 -22.94 -5.27 -1.01
C GLN A 147 -22.11 -4.00 -0.74
N ALA A 148 -20.78 -4.13 -0.72
CA ALA A 148 -19.86 -3.00 -0.59
C ALA A 148 -20.06 -1.97 -1.71
N ARG A 149 -20.11 -2.42 -2.98
CA ARG A 149 -20.39 -1.57 -4.14
C ARG A 149 -21.80 -0.98 -4.12
N GLY A 150 -22.74 -1.62 -3.43
CA GLY A 150 -24.12 -1.15 -3.24
C GLY A 150 -24.22 0.20 -2.52
N TYR A 151 -23.20 0.60 -1.76
CA TYR A 151 -23.14 1.94 -1.14
C TYR A 151 -22.73 3.06 -2.10
N CYS A 152 -22.35 2.73 -3.34
CA CYS A 152 -21.88 3.73 -4.29
C CYS A 152 -22.92 4.78 -4.72
N PRO A 153 -24.22 4.50 -4.92
CA PRO A 153 -25.18 5.55 -5.28
C PRO A 153 -25.18 6.74 -4.32
N ASP A 154 -25.14 6.48 -3.00
CA ASP A 154 -25.12 7.53 -1.98
C ASP A 154 -23.79 8.29 -1.99
N SER A 155 -22.69 7.56 -2.06
CA SER A 155 -21.34 8.13 -2.13
C SER A 155 -21.13 9.00 -3.39
N LEU A 156 -21.69 8.56 -4.52
CA LEU A 156 -21.65 9.29 -5.79
C LEU A 156 -22.47 10.57 -5.73
N ARG A 157 -23.65 10.56 -5.10
CA ARG A 157 -24.43 11.79 -4.90
C ARG A 157 -23.68 12.80 -4.03
N LYS A 158 -23.02 12.32 -2.98
CA LYS A 158 -22.20 13.14 -2.08
C LYS A 158 -21.00 13.80 -2.76
N PHE A 159 -20.31 13.10 -3.65
CA PHE A 159 -19.07 13.59 -4.27
C PHE A 159 -19.21 14.08 -5.71
N GLY A 160 -20.28 13.69 -6.42
CA GLY A 160 -20.49 13.96 -7.85
C GLY A 160 -21.29 15.24 -8.13
N PHE A 161 -22.16 15.65 -7.21
CA PHE A 161 -22.82 16.95 -7.26
C PHE A 161 -22.21 17.85 -6.20
N GLY A 162 -21.33 18.76 -6.63
CA GLY A 162 -20.83 19.82 -5.78
C GLY A 162 -21.92 20.82 -5.41
N LEU A 163 -22.84 20.46 -4.51
CA LEU A 163 -23.41 21.47 -3.62
C LEU A 163 -22.29 21.85 -2.65
N ARG A 164 -21.48 22.81 -3.12
CA ARG A 164 -20.79 23.74 -2.25
C ARG A 164 -21.89 24.50 -1.51
N LEU A 165 -22.20 24.07 -0.29
CA LEU A 165 -22.80 24.95 0.70
C LEU A 165 -21.68 25.85 1.26
#